data_AF-A0A4Z1G940-F1
#
_entry.id   AF-A0A4Z1G940-F1
#
_cell.length_a   1.000
_cell.length_b   1.000
_cell.length_c   1.000
_cell.angle_alpha   90.00
_cell.angle_beta   90.00
_cell.angle_gamma   90.00
#
_symmetry.space_group_name_H-M   'P 1'
#
loop_
_entity.id
_entity.type
_entity.pdbx_description
1 polymer ?
#
loop_
_entity_poly.entity_id
_entity_poly.type
_entity_poly.pdbx_seq_one_letter_code
_entity_poly.pdbx_strand_id
1 'polypeptide(L)'
;MKASRSQLFGSDTPGAVPYKSNNSSGENVNKMDIDEPRLVLQDTIVYQKNRSIANVFDSVLGLELRAEGTLWVENADRYKFKKPNGSHCQVQFQMYSYERDELGAIILYVEDSATKWWVELKPSQKYVAHFTSMVESAELKHFVTDYYERVINKECKDDLAQLCWEYGREDGSGLLQEDVFEVLTKDANAFFLLSAFREETWVDGEAQTMKWSSTEIYKLLKKQCPTAYKRANTFVSLEPEPMAVDSPTIPDPPLAASDSGDAQTSQLEMLISLISDEIEDGTPVKKLTPGSLWNKLFIKAKIPDQGDPGA
;
A
#
# COMPACT_ATOMS: atom_id res chain seq x y z
N MET A 1 43.16 -4.71 40.23
CA MET A 1 41.77 -4.78 40.76
C MET A 1 40.79 -4.43 39.66
N LYS A 2 40.30 -5.46 38.95
CA LYS A 2 39.06 -5.47 38.17
C LYS A 2 38.84 -6.91 37.70
N ALA A 3 37.56 -7.25 37.56
CA ALA A 3 36.98 -8.49 37.06
C ALA A 3 36.98 -9.70 38.03
N SER A 4 35.79 -10.01 38.53
CA SER A 4 35.35 -11.39 38.72
C SER A 4 34.09 -11.63 37.89
N ARG A 5 34.10 -12.76 37.20
CA ARG A 5 33.14 -13.31 36.26
C ARG A 5 32.68 -14.65 36.82
N SER A 6 31.37 -14.89 36.87
CA SER A 6 30.72 -16.20 36.95
C SER A 6 29.21 -15.97 36.79
N GLN A 7 28.61 -16.10 35.61
CA GLN A 7 28.09 -17.30 34.92
C GLN A 7 26.96 -18.06 35.64
N LEU A 8 26.05 -18.60 34.79
CA LEU A 8 25.04 -19.69 34.95
C LEU A 8 23.58 -19.15 34.95
N PHE A 9 22.62 -19.56 34.13
CA PHE A 9 22.40 -20.48 32.99
C PHE A 9 21.28 -19.80 32.13
N GLY A 10 21.21 -19.85 30.80
CA GLY A 10 20.93 -21.04 29.99
C GLY A 10 19.42 -21.28 29.83
N SER A 11 18.75 -20.59 28.90
CA SER A 11 17.56 -21.12 28.20
C SER A 11 17.54 -20.56 26.78
N ASP A 12 17.80 -21.45 25.84
CA ASP A 12 17.86 -21.21 24.41
C ASP A 12 16.51 -20.78 23.85
N THR A 13 16.46 -19.59 23.26
CA THR A 13 15.55 -19.28 22.16
C THR A 13 16.44 -18.99 20.96
N PRO A 14 16.35 -19.73 19.85
CA PRO A 14 17.21 -19.48 18.69
C PRO A 14 16.87 -18.11 18.09
N GLY A 15 17.83 -17.20 18.19
CA GLY A 15 18.05 -16.07 17.29
C GLY A 15 16.81 -15.34 16.78
N ALA A 16 16.19 -14.51 17.63
CA ALA A 16 15.49 -13.34 17.10
C ALA A 16 16.56 -12.39 16.52
N VAL A 17 16.83 -12.52 15.23
CA VAL A 17 17.58 -11.50 14.48
C VAL A 17 16.76 -10.21 14.60
N PRO A 18 17.35 -9.06 14.99
CA PRO A 18 16.62 -7.80 15.05
C PRO A 18 16.12 -7.46 13.65
N TYR A 19 14.80 -7.57 13.46
CA TYR A 19 14.12 -7.27 12.20
C TYR A 19 14.11 -5.75 12.00
N LYS A 20 14.69 -5.27 10.91
CA LYS A 20 14.41 -3.91 10.42
C LYS A 20 13.03 -3.96 9.78
N SER A 21 12.12 -3.09 10.24
CA SER A 21 10.85 -2.89 9.54
C SER A 21 11.16 -2.45 8.11
N ASN A 22 10.72 -3.23 7.13
CA ASN A 22 10.98 -2.96 5.71
C ASN A 22 9.87 -2.13 5.06
N ASN A 23 8.74 -1.92 5.74
CA ASN A 23 7.58 -1.22 5.22
C ASN A 23 7.03 -0.27 6.29
N SER A 24 6.64 0.94 5.89
CA SER A 24 6.14 1.97 6.80
C SER A 24 4.91 2.63 6.21
N SER A 25 3.88 2.80 7.04
CA SER A 25 2.85 3.81 6.82
C SER A 25 3.45 5.18 7.14
N GLY A 26 3.67 6.00 6.10
CA GLY A 26 3.94 7.43 6.20
C GLY A 26 5.34 7.90 6.62
N GLU A 27 6.18 7.10 7.31
CA GLU A 27 7.46 7.66 7.82
C GLU A 27 8.60 7.67 6.79
N ASN A 28 8.54 6.84 5.75
CA ASN A 28 9.59 6.81 4.71
C ASN A 28 9.38 7.86 3.60
N VAL A 29 8.17 8.38 3.43
CA VAL A 29 7.82 9.35 2.36
C VAL A 29 7.88 10.80 2.87
N ASN A 30 7.84 11.02 4.19
CA ASN A 30 8.03 12.34 4.82
C ASN A 30 9.47 12.91 4.67
N LYS A 31 10.32 12.26 3.89
CA LYS A 31 11.62 12.76 3.41
C LYS A 31 11.72 12.81 1.89
N MET A 32 10.59 12.86 1.16
CA MET A 32 10.65 13.40 -0.20
C MET A 32 10.91 14.90 -0.07
N ASP A 33 12.20 15.26 -0.11
CA ASP A 33 12.60 16.65 -0.32
C ASP A 33 11.84 17.17 -1.54
N ILE A 34 11.31 18.39 -1.45
CA ILE A 34 10.53 19.07 -2.51
C ILE A 34 11.30 19.11 -3.86
N ASP A 35 12.58 18.77 -3.87
CA ASP A 35 13.49 18.72 -5.01
C ASP A 35 13.62 17.34 -5.69
N GLU A 36 12.99 16.25 -5.20
CA GLU A 36 13.09 14.92 -5.83
C GLU A 36 12.07 14.70 -6.97
N PRO A 37 12.48 14.12 -8.13
CA PRO A 37 11.54 13.81 -9.20
C PRO A 37 10.50 12.77 -8.77
N ARG A 38 9.23 13.09 -8.98
CA ARG A 38 8.13 12.13 -8.83
C ARG A 38 8.10 11.19 -10.02
N LEU A 39 8.39 9.92 -9.76
CA LEU A 39 8.36 8.85 -10.75
C LEU A 39 7.01 8.13 -10.69
N VAL A 40 6.33 8.05 -11.82
CA VAL A 40 5.04 7.39 -11.95
C VAL A 40 5.13 6.28 -12.99
N LEU A 41 4.78 5.07 -12.61
CA LEU A 41 4.64 3.95 -13.53
C LEU A 41 3.17 3.81 -13.93
N GLN A 42 2.85 4.19 -15.16
CA GLN A 42 1.52 4.05 -15.76
C GLN A 42 1.29 2.65 -16.33
N ASP A 43 0.02 2.27 -16.46
CA ASP A 43 -0.40 0.97 -16.97
C ASP A 43 0.31 -0.21 -16.27
N THR A 44 0.49 -0.09 -14.96
CA THR A 44 1.29 -1.02 -14.18
C THR A 44 0.62 -2.39 -14.07
N ILE A 45 1.44 -3.44 -14.17
CA ILE A 45 1.13 -4.80 -13.70
C ILE A 45 2.30 -5.29 -12.85
N VAL A 46 1.99 -5.94 -11.72
CA VAL A 46 3.00 -6.51 -10.83
C VAL A 46 3.04 -8.03 -11.00
N TYR A 47 4.25 -8.56 -11.08
CA TYR A 47 4.51 -9.98 -11.29
C TYR A 47 5.47 -10.55 -10.24
N GLN A 48 5.29 -11.83 -9.96
CA GLN A 48 6.30 -12.69 -9.35
C GLN A 48 7.31 -13.17 -10.40
N LYS A 49 8.42 -13.77 -9.94
CA LYS A 49 9.47 -14.36 -10.81
C LYS A 49 8.94 -15.40 -11.81
N ASN A 50 7.88 -16.14 -11.45
CA ASN A 50 7.21 -17.11 -12.31
C ASN A 50 6.27 -16.46 -13.36
N ARG A 51 6.21 -15.13 -13.45
CA ARG A 51 5.33 -14.31 -14.30
C ARG A 51 3.84 -14.38 -13.96
N SER A 52 3.45 -14.94 -12.82
CA SER A 52 2.08 -14.78 -12.34
C SER A 52 1.88 -13.37 -11.82
N ILE A 53 0.68 -12.82 -12.04
CA ILE A 53 0.27 -11.55 -11.42
C ILE A 53 0.37 -11.69 -9.90
N ALA A 54 0.93 -10.68 -9.25
CA ALA A 54 1.20 -10.67 -7.82
C ALA A 54 0.58 -9.47 -7.14
N ASN A 55 0.38 -9.55 -5.83
CA ASN A 55 0.00 -8.41 -5.01
C ASN A 55 1.29 -7.73 -4.50
N VAL A 56 1.36 -6.40 -4.48
CA VAL A 56 2.53 -5.64 -4.00
C VAL A 56 2.87 -6.05 -2.56
N PHE A 57 1.87 -6.24 -1.72
CA PHE A 57 2.05 -6.62 -0.31
C PHE A 57 2.63 -8.02 -0.13
N ASP A 58 2.69 -8.85 -1.18
CA ASP A 58 3.38 -10.13 -1.13
C ASP A 58 4.89 -9.97 -0.92
N SER A 59 5.46 -8.79 -1.15
CA SER A 59 6.89 -8.52 -0.89
C SER A 59 7.26 -8.67 0.59
N VAL A 60 6.29 -8.52 1.50
CA VAL A 60 6.44 -8.74 2.96
C VAL A 60 6.86 -10.18 3.32
N LEU A 61 6.69 -11.11 2.37
CA LEU A 61 7.14 -12.49 2.46
C LEU A 61 8.62 -12.65 2.09
N GLY A 62 9.33 -11.57 1.80
CA GLY A 62 10.70 -11.59 1.28
C GLY A 62 10.79 -11.86 -0.22
N LEU A 63 9.67 -11.76 -0.94
CA LEU A 63 9.63 -11.97 -2.38
C LEU A 63 10.14 -10.71 -3.10
N GLU A 64 11.10 -10.89 -3.99
CA GLU A 64 11.42 -9.87 -4.99
C GLU A 64 10.37 -9.90 -6.11
N LEU A 65 9.68 -8.78 -6.28
CA LEU A 65 8.62 -8.59 -7.25
C LEU A 65 9.10 -7.68 -8.38
N ARG A 66 8.36 -7.71 -9.50
CA ARG A 66 8.61 -6.85 -10.65
C ARG A 66 7.35 -6.12 -11.05
N ALA A 67 7.39 -4.79 -11.07
CA ALA A 67 6.36 -3.95 -11.69
C ALA A 67 6.78 -3.64 -13.12
N GLU A 68 5.85 -3.79 -14.07
CA GLU A 68 6.04 -3.44 -15.47
C GLU A 68 5.01 -2.40 -15.87
N GLY A 69 5.44 -1.38 -16.63
CA GLY A 69 4.54 -0.32 -17.08
C GLY A 69 5.27 0.73 -17.90
N THR A 70 4.66 1.90 -18.03
CA THR A 70 5.17 3.04 -18.78
C THR A 70 5.66 4.10 -17.80
N LEU A 71 6.96 4.41 -17.81
CA LEU A 71 7.53 5.38 -16.89
C LEU A 71 7.24 6.81 -17.35
N TRP A 72 6.72 7.59 -16.42
CA TRP A 72 6.53 9.02 -16.52
C TRP A 72 7.25 9.69 -15.36
N VAL A 73 8.03 10.71 -15.69
CA VAL A 73 8.68 11.56 -14.70
C VAL A 73 7.97 12.91 -14.71
N GLU A 74 7.36 13.26 -13.59
CA GLU A 74 6.82 14.62 -13.43
C GLU A 74 7.99 15.62 -13.44
N ASN A 75 7.83 16.72 -14.18
CA ASN A 75 8.88 17.72 -14.39
C ASN A 75 10.19 17.14 -15.01
N ALA A 76 10.09 16.14 -15.90
CA ALA A 76 11.24 15.49 -16.56
C ALA A 76 12.27 16.48 -17.15
N ASP A 77 11.81 17.62 -17.67
CA ASP A 77 12.65 18.67 -18.25
C ASP A 77 13.66 19.25 -17.25
N ARG A 78 13.32 19.24 -15.95
CA ARG A 78 14.21 19.71 -14.87
C ARG A 78 15.32 18.70 -14.56
N TYR A 79 15.05 17.40 -14.73
CA TYR A 79 15.91 16.32 -14.24
C TYR A 79 16.73 15.62 -15.33
N LYS A 80 16.66 16.08 -16.59
CA LYS A 80 17.44 15.56 -17.74
C LYS A 80 17.47 14.03 -17.80
N PHE A 81 16.31 13.41 -17.66
CA PHE A 81 16.19 11.96 -17.73
C PHE A 81 16.66 11.44 -19.09
N LYS A 82 17.52 10.40 -19.06
CA LYS A 82 18.06 9.78 -20.29
C LYS A 82 17.00 9.02 -21.09
N LYS A 83 15.97 8.50 -20.42
CA LYS A 83 14.86 7.83 -21.07
C LYS A 83 13.77 8.85 -21.43
N PRO A 84 13.21 8.78 -22.64
CA PRO A 84 12.02 9.54 -22.97
C PRO A 84 10.88 9.22 -21.98
N ASN A 85 10.16 10.25 -21.52
CA ASN A 85 8.87 10.05 -20.86
C ASN A 85 7.96 9.21 -21.77
N GLY A 86 7.21 8.27 -21.17
CA GLY A 86 6.40 7.32 -21.93
C GLY A 86 7.14 6.05 -22.37
N SER A 87 8.37 5.82 -21.89
CA SER A 87 9.10 4.58 -22.18
C SER A 87 8.63 3.42 -21.31
N HIS A 88 8.54 2.22 -21.90
CA HIS A 88 8.32 1.01 -21.12
C HIS A 88 9.48 0.78 -20.12
N CYS A 89 9.13 0.43 -18.89
CA CYS A 89 10.06 0.26 -17.78
C CYS A 89 9.67 -0.95 -16.93
N GLN A 90 10.68 -1.55 -16.32
CA GLN A 90 10.51 -2.60 -15.33
C GLN A 90 11.22 -2.17 -14.06
N VAL A 91 10.51 -2.24 -12.95
CA VAL A 91 11.02 -1.90 -11.61
C VAL A 91 11.03 -3.17 -10.78
N GLN A 92 12.21 -3.56 -10.30
CA GLN A 92 12.33 -4.65 -9.33
C GLN A 92 12.26 -4.07 -7.93
N PHE A 93 11.51 -4.69 -7.04
CA PHE A 93 11.31 -4.15 -5.70
C PHE A 93 11.07 -5.25 -4.66
N GLN A 94 11.41 -4.93 -3.42
CA GLN A 94 11.05 -5.69 -2.21
C GLN A 94 10.33 -4.83 -1.17
N MET A 95 10.48 -3.51 -1.26
CA MET A 95 9.87 -2.55 -0.34
C MET A 95 8.73 -1.83 -1.04
N TYR A 96 7.69 -1.56 -0.26
CA TYR A 96 6.57 -0.74 -0.69
C TYR A 96 6.23 0.29 0.39
N SER A 97 5.51 1.32 -0.01
CA SER A 97 4.89 2.26 0.90
C SER A 97 3.52 2.66 0.34
N TYR A 98 2.67 3.18 1.20
CA TYR A 98 1.39 3.74 0.81
C TYR A 98 1.06 4.92 1.72
N GLU A 99 0.32 5.88 1.17
CA GLU A 99 -0.15 7.05 1.89
C GLU A 99 -1.54 7.46 1.40
N ARG A 100 -2.21 8.32 2.17
CA ARG A 100 -3.41 9.02 1.70
C ARG A 100 -2.99 10.35 1.11
N ASP A 101 -3.50 10.68 -0.06
CA ASP A 101 -3.36 12.02 -0.62
C ASP A 101 -4.27 13.03 0.11
N GLU A 102 -4.24 14.29 -0.32
CA GLU A 102 -5.06 15.37 0.25
C GLU A 102 -6.57 15.10 0.16
N LEU A 103 -6.99 14.21 -0.75
CA LEU A 103 -8.38 13.81 -0.96
C LEU A 103 -8.73 12.51 -0.22
N GLY A 104 -7.77 11.91 0.49
CA GLY A 104 -7.94 10.68 1.23
C GLY A 104 -7.76 9.40 0.40
N ALA A 105 -7.38 9.51 -0.87
CA ALA A 105 -7.17 8.36 -1.75
C ALA A 105 -5.83 7.68 -1.46
N ILE A 106 -5.80 6.35 -1.46
CA ILE A 106 -4.56 5.59 -1.25
C ILE A 106 -3.68 5.65 -2.50
N ILE A 107 -2.46 6.16 -2.32
CA ILE A 107 -1.39 6.08 -3.31
C ILE A 107 -0.43 4.97 -2.90
N LEU A 108 -0.06 4.11 -3.85
CA LEU A 108 0.88 3.00 -3.65
C LEU A 108 2.21 3.30 -4.34
N TYR A 109 3.30 3.11 -3.59
CA TYR A 109 4.67 3.27 -4.06
C TYR A 109 5.47 1.99 -3.87
N VAL A 110 6.45 1.80 -4.75
CA VAL A 110 7.48 0.76 -4.60
C VAL A 110 8.86 1.38 -4.67
N GLU A 111 9.80 0.86 -3.89
CA GLU A 111 11.20 1.28 -3.98
C GLU A 111 11.91 0.41 -5.02
N ASP A 112 12.46 1.03 -6.06
CA ASP A 112 13.33 0.34 -7.01
C ASP A 112 14.58 -0.18 -6.28
N SER A 113 14.75 -1.50 -6.25
CA SER A 113 15.89 -2.17 -5.62
C SER A 113 17.24 -1.68 -6.12
N ALA A 114 17.34 -1.32 -7.41
CA ALA A 114 18.58 -0.91 -8.05
C ALA A 114 18.93 0.54 -7.76
N THR A 115 17.93 1.43 -7.81
CA THR A 115 18.16 2.87 -7.85
C THR A 115 17.75 3.56 -6.56
N LYS A 116 16.98 2.88 -5.70
CA LYS A 116 16.45 3.39 -4.43
C LYS A 116 15.47 4.54 -4.55
N TRP A 117 14.94 4.73 -5.76
CA TRP A 117 13.86 5.67 -6.01
C TRP A 117 12.50 5.06 -5.69
N TRP A 118 11.63 5.88 -5.09
CA TRP A 118 10.23 5.56 -4.94
C TRP A 118 9.48 5.82 -6.24
N VAL A 119 8.71 4.83 -6.68
CA VAL A 119 7.92 4.89 -7.92
C VAL A 119 6.47 4.68 -7.57
N GLU A 120 5.64 5.68 -7.88
CA GLU A 120 4.18 5.61 -7.76
C GLU A 120 3.60 4.63 -8.78
N LEU A 121 2.68 3.78 -8.36
CA LEU A 121 2.00 2.83 -9.23
C LEU A 121 0.62 3.34 -9.66
N LYS A 122 0.41 3.43 -10.98
CA LYS A 122 -0.92 3.54 -11.58
C LYS A 122 -1.28 2.23 -12.28
N PRO A 123 -2.33 1.52 -11.86
CA PRO A 123 -2.62 0.19 -12.38
C PRO A 123 -3.13 0.24 -13.83
N SER A 124 -2.80 -0.79 -14.62
CA SER A 124 -3.50 -1.04 -15.88
C SER A 124 -4.89 -1.62 -15.65
N GLN A 125 -5.73 -1.59 -16.69
CA GLN A 125 -7.05 -2.23 -16.68
C GLN A 125 -7.00 -3.73 -16.34
N LYS A 126 -5.91 -4.43 -16.70
CA LYS A 126 -5.75 -5.87 -16.38
C LYS A 126 -5.40 -6.12 -14.91
N TYR A 127 -4.88 -5.11 -14.22
CA TYR A 127 -4.39 -5.22 -12.85
C TYR A 127 -5.27 -4.48 -11.84
N VAL A 128 -6.22 -3.68 -12.31
CA VAL A 128 -7.05 -2.80 -11.47
C VAL A 128 -7.77 -3.55 -10.35
N ALA A 129 -8.28 -4.77 -10.59
CA ALA A 129 -8.95 -5.55 -9.55
C ALA A 129 -8.01 -5.95 -8.40
N HIS A 130 -6.76 -6.31 -8.72
CA HIS A 130 -5.74 -6.58 -7.70
C HIS A 130 -5.36 -5.30 -6.95
N PHE A 131 -5.22 -4.18 -7.66
CA PHE A 131 -4.91 -2.88 -7.09
C PHE A 131 -6.01 -2.38 -6.14
N THR A 132 -7.27 -2.45 -6.54
CA THR A 132 -8.41 -2.07 -5.70
C THR A 132 -8.46 -2.90 -4.42
N SER A 133 -8.17 -4.20 -4.49
CA SER A 133 -8.07 -5.03 -3.28
C SER A 133 -6.95 -4.58 -2.34
N MET A 134 -5.83 -4.10 -2.87
CA MET A 134 -4.75 -3.55 -2.05
C MET A 134 -5.14 -2.23 -1.38
N VAL A 135 -5.82 -1.36 -2.12
CA VAL A 135 -6.35 -0.09 -1.60
C VAL A 135 -7.33 -0.34 -0.45
N GLU A 136 -8.27 -1.27 -0.61
CA GLU A 136 -9.21 -1.68 0.44
C GLU A 136 -8.45 -2.16 1.71
N SER A 137 -7.41 -2.97 1.55
CA SER A 137 -6.59 -3.44 2.67
C SER A 137 -5.85 -2.29 3.39
N ALA A 138 -5.32 -1.33 2.63
CA ALA A 138 -4.62 -0.16 3.17
C ALA A 138 -5.57 0.80 3.89
N GLU A 139 -6.76 1.07 3.32
CA GLU A 139 -7.81 1.86 3.96
C GLU A 139 -8.25 1.22 5.28
N LEU A 140 -8.46 -0.10 5.28
CA LEU A 140 -8.82 -0.85 6.46
C LEU A 140 -7.74 -0.80 7.54
N LYS A 141 -6.47 -0.85 7.16
CA LYS A 141 -5.35 -0.67 8.11
C LYS A 141 -5.41 0.69 8.78
N HIS A 142 -5.55 1.77 8.00
CA HIS A 142 -5.68 3.13 8.56
C HIS A 142 -6.84 3.21 9.55
N PHE A 143 -8.03 2.74 9.16
CA PHE A 143 -9.19 2.72 10.05
C PHE A 143 -8.91 1.95 11.34
N VAL A 144 -8.34 0.75 11.26
CA VAL A 144 -8.05 -0.07 12.43
C VAL A 144 -7.02 0.61 13.32
N THR A 145 -5.97 1.20 12.75
CA THR A 145 -4.99 1.98 13.51
C THR A 145 -5.69 3.11 14.25
N ASP A 146 -6.44 3.99 13.57
CA ASP A 146 -7.15 5.13 14.18
C ASP A 146 -8.15 4.69 15.29
N TYR A 147 -8.81 3.54 15.11
CA TYR A 147 -9.65 2.95 16.15
C TYR A 147 -8.85 2.58 17.39
N TYR A 148 -7.72 1.89 17.21
CA TYR A 148 -6.92 1.41 18.33
C TYR A 148 -6.08 2.50 19.00
N GLU A 149 -5.78 3.60 18.32
CA GLU A 149 -5.26 4.82 18.96
C GLU A 149 -6.25 5.34 20.01
N ARG A 150 -7.55 5.39 19.66
CA ARG A 150 -8.61 5.76 20.60
C ARG A 150 -8.81 4.76 21.73
N VAL A 151 -8.57 3.46 21.49
CA VAL A 151 -8.57 2.44 22.56
C VAL A 151 -7.46 2.72 23.57
N ILE A 152 -6.27 3.09 23.11
CA ILE A 152 -5.11 3.38 23.98
C ILE A 152 -5.33 4.66 24.77
N ASN A 153 -5.89 5.67 24.11
CA ASN A 153 -6.30 6.92 24.74
C ASN A 153 -7.54 6.77 25.65
N LYS A 154 -8.07 5.55 25.78
CA LYS A 154 -9.23 5.18 26.62
C LYS A 154 -10.52 5.91 26.23
N GLU A 155 -10.62 6.35 24.98
CA GLU A 155 -11.81 6.96 24.41
C GLU A 155 -12.85 5.90 24.00
N CYS A 156 -12.38 4.70 23.66
CA CYS A 156 -13.23 3.52 23.40
C CYS A 156 -12.63 2.25 24.02
N LYS A 157 -13.38 1.14 23.96
CA LYS A 157 -12.94 -0.17 24.45
C LYS A 157 -12.44 -1.02 23.28
N ASP A 158 -11.53 -1.94 23.57
CA ASP A 158 -11.20 -3.03 22.63
C ASP A 158 -12.40 -3.99 22.52
N ASP A 159 -13.33 -3.67 21.62
CA ASP A 159 -14.57 -4.40 21.38
C ASP A 159 -14.83 -4.50 19.88
N LEU A 160 -14.99 -5.72 19.38
CA LEU A 160 -15.20 -5.97 17.95
C LEU A 160 -16.53 -5.44 17.44
N ALA A 161 -17.59 -5.47 18.28
CA ALA A 161 -18.89 -4.97 17.88
C ALA A 161 -18.84 -3.46 17.68
N GLN A 162 -18.19 -2.73 18.60
CA GLN A 162 -17.94 -1.30 18.45
C GLN A 162 -17.07 -1.00 17.22
N LEU A 163 -15.95 -1.71 17.01
CA LEU A 163 -15.10 -1.55 15.82
C LEU A 163 -15.91 -1.71 14.53
N CYS A 164 -16.72 -2.78 14.42
CA CYS A 164 -17.53 -3.02 13.23
C CYS A 164 -18.59 -1.94 13.01
N TRP A 165 -19.23 -1.48 14.09
CA TRP A 165 -20.22 -0.41 14.00
C TRP A 165 -19.59 0.91 13.53
N GLU A 166 -18.41 1.26 14.04
CA GLU A 166 -17.70 2.47 13.65
C GLU A 166 -17.24 2.40 12.19
N TYR A 167 -16.76 1.23 11.74
CA TYR A 167 -16.39 1.02 10.34
C TYR A 167 -17.61 1.18 9.41
N GLY A 168 -18.72 0.49 9.71
CA GLY A 168 -19.94 0.60 8.91
C GLY A 168 -20.51 2.01 8.85
N ARG A 169 -20.32 2.80 9.93
CA ARG A 169 -20.68 4.22 9.96
C ARG A 169 -19.75 5.08 9.10
N GLU A 170 -18.45 4.84 9.12
CA GLU A 170 -17.45 5.62 8.36
C GLU A 170 -17.48 5.29 6.86
N ASP A 171 -17.65 4.03 6.50
CA ASP A 171 -17.81 3.58 5.12
C ASP A 171 -19.08 4.18 4.46
N GLY A 172 -20.14 4.36 5.25
CA GLY A 172 -21.34 5.09 4.82
C GLY A 172 -22.27 4.32 3.88
N SER A 173 -21.94 3.08 3.48
CA SER A 173 -22.82 2.23 2.66
C SER A 173 -23.91 1.50 3.46
N GLY A 174 -23.87 1.62 4.80
CA GLY A 174 -24.84 0.98 5.69
C GLY A 174 -24.53 -0.48 5.96
N LEU A 175 -23.24 -0.86 5.99
CA LEU A 175 -22.80 -2.21 6.32
C LEU A 175 -23.30 -2.63 7.70
N LEU A 176 -23.82 -3.86 7.78
CA LEU A 176 -24.12 -4.50 9.05
C LEU A 176 -22.83 -5.11 9.62
N GLN A 177 -22.86 -5.44 10.90
CA GLN A 177 -21.73 -6.07 11.58
C GLN A 177 -21.20 -7.29 10.82
N GLU A 178 -22.08 -8.17 10.35
CA GLU A 178 -21.70 -9.38 9.60
C GLU A 178 -20.94 -9.05 8.31
N ASP A 179 -21.37 -8.01 7.58
CA ASP A 179 -20.71 -7.55 6.36
C ASP A 179 -19.30 -7.01 6.66
N VAL A 180 -19.15 -6.25 7.75
CA VAL A 180 -17.84 -5.75 8.18
C VAL A 180 -16.92 -6.89 8.61
N PHE A 181 -17.46 -7.90 9.29
CA PHE A 181 -16.71 -9.12 9.61
C PHE A 181 -16.21 -9.82 8.35
N GLU A 182 -17.03 -9.91 7.29
CA GLU A 182 -16.61 -10.48 6.00
C GLU A 182 -15.48 -9.65 5.36
N VAL A 183 -15.58 -8.33 5.36
CA VAL A 183 -14.52 -7.43 4.87
C VAL A 183 -13.22 -7.64 5.64
N LEU A 184 -13.27 -7.66 6.98
CA LEU A 184 -12.10 -7.88 7.85
C LEU A 184 -11.45 -9.25 7.63
N THR A 185 -12.26 -10.30 7.41
CA THR A 185 -11.81 -11.69 7.32
C THR A 185 -11.56 -12.19 5.89
N LYS A 186 -11.78 -11.35 4.88
CA LYS A 186 -11.32 -11.58 3.51
C LYS A 186 -9.81 -11.85 3.51
N ASP A 187 -9.38 -12.93 2.87
CA ASP A 187 -8.00 -13.46 2.98
C ASP A 187 -6.93 -12.39 2.68
N ALA A 188 -7.13 -11.54 1.67
CA ALA A 188 -6.22 -10.44 1.33
C ALA A 188 -6.10 -9.40 2.47
N ASN A 189 -7.23 -8.95 3.01
CA ASN A 189 -7.28 -7.97 4.10
C ASN A 189 -6.68 -8.55 5.38
N ALA A 190 -7.07 -9.77 5.74
CA ALA A 190 -6.56 -10.47 6.91
C ALA A 190 -5.05 -10.70 6.81
N PHE A 191 -4.55 -11.12 5.63
CA PHE A 191 -3.12 -11.31 5.39
C PHE A 191 -2.35 -9.99 5.55
N PHE A 192 -2.86 -8.91 4.95
CA PHE A 192 -2.22 -7.60 5.03
C PHE A 192 -2.18 -7.06 6.46
N LEU A 193 -3.33 -7.03 7.15
CA LEU A 193 -3.42 -6.56 8.54
C LEU A 193 -2.52 -7.37 9.48
N LEU A 194 -2.54 -8.71 9.39
CA LEU A 194 -1.68 -9.55 10.23
C LEU A 194 -0.20 -9.35 9.94
N SER A 195 0.16 -9.07 8.69
CA SER A 195 1.55 -8.73 8.32
C SER A 195 1.95 -7.37 8.87
N ALA A 196 1.10 -6.35 8.77
CA ALA A 196 1.33 -5.02 9.34
C ALA A 196 1.48 -5.07 10.87
N PHE A 197 0.57 -5.75 11.58
CA PHE A 197 0.61 -5.92 13.03
C PHE A 197 1.84 -6.66 13.55
N ARG A 198 2.48 -7.48 12.70
CA ARG A 198 3.75 -8.17 13.02
C ARG A 198 4.93 -7.20 12.94
N GLU A 199 4.94 -6.29 11.97
CA GLU A 199 6.05 -5.38 11.69
C GLU A 199 6.00 -4.12 12.57
N GLU A 200 4.79 -3.65 12.88
CA GLU A 200 4.59 -2.42 13.63
C GLU A 200 4.72 -2.65 15.14
N THR A 201 5.68 -1.96 15.76
CA THR A 201 5.68 -1.72 17.21
C THR A 201 5.12 -0.32 17.43
N TRP A 202 3.84 -0.22 17.77
CA TRP A 202 3.19 1.07 17.99
C TRP A 202 3.51 1.59 19.40
N VAL A 203 4.11 2.77 19.47
CA VAL A 203 4.51 3.44 20.72
C VAL A 203 3.89 4.83 20.70
N ASP A 204 2.95 5.10 21.61
CA ASP A 204 2.42 6.45 21.78
C ASP A 204 3.44 7.37 22.45
N GLY A 205 3.27 8.69 22.30
CA GLY A 205 4.04 9.75 22.96
C GLY A 205 4.07 9.66 24.49
N GLU A 206 3.11 8.95 25.11
CA GLU A 206 3.12 8.64 26.56
C GLU A 206 3.85 7.33 26.92
N ALA A 207 4.60 6.73 25.98
CA ALA A 207 5.31 5.45 26.12
C ALA A 207 4.41 4.22 26.36
N GLN A 208 3.11 4.31 26.13
CA GLN A 208 2.23 3.15 26.09
C GLN A 208 2.50 2.37 24.79
N THR A 209 2.93 1.12 24.96
CA THR A 209 3.20 0.20 23.86
C THR A 209 1.99 -0.70 23.65
N MET A 210 1.41 -0.61 22.46
CA MET A 210 0.34 -1.52 22.07
C MET A 210 0.93 -2.83 21.61
N LYS A 211 0.48 -3.94 22.20
CA LYS A 211 0.80 -5.28 21.69
C LYS A 211 -0.36 -5.74 20.81
N TRP A 212 -0.21 -5.62 19.49
CA TRP A 212 -1.22 -6.07 18.52
C TRP A 212 -1.71 -7.49 18.80
N SER A 213 -0.82 -8.41 19.21
CA SER A 213 -1.18 -9.79 19.54
C SER A 213 -2.21 -9.95 20.67
N SER A 214 -2.44 -8.90 21.47
CA SER A 214 -3.39 -8.89 22.58
C SER A 214 -4.76 -8.30 22.23
N THR A 215 -4.92 -7.69 21.05
CA THR A 215 -6.18 -7.07 20.64
C THR A 215 -7.24 -8.06 20.24
N GLU A 216 -8.51 -7.65 20.32
CA GLU A 216 -9.60 -8.47 19.83
C GLU A 216 -9.57 -8.67 18.31
N ILE A 217 -9.17 -7.66 17.52
CA ILE A 217 -9.04 -7.83 16.06
C ILE A 217 -7.97 -8.87 15.70
N TYR A 218 -6.81 -8.86 16.38
CA TYR A 218 -5.76 -9.84 16.08
C TYR A 218 -6.22 -11.26 16.45
N LYS A 219 -6.87 -11.42 17.61
CA LYS A 219 -7.44 -12.71 18.04
C LYS A 219 -8.49 -13.21 17.04
N LEU A 220 -9.34 -12.31 16.54
CA LEU A 220 -10.33 -12.62 15.50
C LEU A 220 -9.66 -13.14 14.23
N LEU A 221 -8.74 -12.36 13.65
CA LEU A 221 -8.09 -12.70 12.39
C LEU A 221 -7.29 -14.00 12.51
N LYS A 222 -6.58 -14.20 13.62
CA LYS A 222 -5.86 -15.46 13.89
C LYS A 222 -6.79 -16.67 13.93
N LYS A 223 -7.98 -16.52 14.50
CA LYS A 223 -8.95 -17.62 14.65
C LYS A 223 -9.69 -17.91 13.34
N GLN A 224 -10.16 -16.88 12.64
CA GLN A 224 -11.02 -17.02 11.46
C GLN A 224 -10.22 -17.17 10.16
N CYS A 225 -9.00 -16.65 10.11
CA CYS A 225 -8.17 -16.63 8.91
C CYS A 225 -6.85 -17.39 9.13
N PRO A 226 -6.87 -18.71 9.45
CA PRO A 226 -5.66 -19.46 9.78
C PRO A 226 -4.68 -19.55 8.61
N THR A 227 -5.18 -19.52 7.35
CA THR A 227 -4.34 -19.51 6.14
C THR A 227 -3.58 -18.20 6.03
N ALA A 228 -4.28 -17.06 6.05
CA ALA A 228 -3.68 -15.73 6.09
C ALA A 228 -2.69 -15.58 7.26
N TYR A 229 -3.04 -16.06 8.45
CA TYR A 229 -2.15 -16.02 9.63
C TYR A 229 -0.86 -16.82 9.42
N LYS A 230 -0.94 -18.05 8.91
CA LYS A 230 0.26 -18.83 8.59
C LYS A 230 1.12 -18.11 7.54
N ARG A 231 0.48 -17.59 6.49
CA ARG A 231 1.15 -16.84 5.42
C ARG A 231 1.88 -15.61 5.96
N ALA A 232 1.20 -14.77 6.73
CA ALA A 232 1.77 -13.58 7.38
C ALA A 232 2.90 -13.88 8.37
N ASN A 233 3.04 -15.12 8.85
CA ASN A 233 4.11 -15.54 9.74
C ASN A 233 5.17 -16.44 9.06
N THR A 234 5.10 -16.63 7.74
CA THR A 234 6.06 -17.42 6.98
C THR A 234 6.90 -16.48 6.11
N PHE A 235 8.22 -16.50 6.29
CA PHE A 235 9.14 -15.81 5.40
C PHE A 235 9.58 -16.78 4.30
N VAL A 236 9.37 -16.41 3.03
CA VAL A 236 9.88 -17.17 1.89
C VAL A 236 11.25 -16.59 1.55
N SER A 237 12.26 -16.99 2.32
CA SER A 237 13.66 -16.67 2.00
C SER A 237 14.11 -17.54 0.83
N LEU A 238 13.72 -17.20 -0.39
CA LEU A 238 14.42 -17.68 -1.58
C LEU A 238 15.58 -16.72 -1.82
N GLU A 239 16.80 -17.15 -1.51
CA GLU A 239 18.01 -16.45 -1.98
C GLU A 239 17.87 -16.26 -3.50
N PRO A 240 17.93 -15.01 -4.01
CA PRO A 240 17.79 -14.79 -5.43
C PRO A 240 19.08 -15.24 -6.12
N GLU A 241 18.99 -16.28 -6.95
CA GLU A 241 19.85 -16.33 -8.13
C GLU A 241 19.57 -15.05 -8.93
N PRO A 242 20.60 -14.25 -9.26
CA PRO A 242 20.42 -12.98 -9.96
C PRO A 242 19.69 -13.26 -11.26
N MET A 243 18.49 -12.69 -11.41
CA MET A 243 17.84 -12.66 -12.70
C MET A 243 18.73 -11.86 -13.64
N ALA A 244 19.04 -12.43 -14.80
CA ALA A 244 19.54 -11.66 -15.94
C ALA A 244 18.39 -10.75 -16.39
N VAL A 245 18.36 -9.56 -15.80
CA VAL A 245 17.55 -8.43 -16.24
C VAL A 245 18.41 -7.67 -17.22
N ASP A 246 17.87 -7.30 -18.39
CA ASP A 246 18.44 -6.19 -19.14
C ASP A 246 18.20 -4.93 -18.30
N SER A 247 19.19 -4.56 -17.48
CA SER A 247 19.07 -3.53 -16.45
C SER A 247 18.51 -2.22 -17.01
N PRO A 248 17.35 -1.73 -16.53
CA PRO A 248 16.99 -0.34 -16.72
C PRO A 248 17.50 0.46 -15.52
N THR A 249 18.70 1.03 -15.63
CA THR A 249 19.21 1.99 -14.64
C THR A 249 18.43 3.30 -14.74
N ILE A 250 17.63 3.64 -13.72
CA ILE A 250 17.13 5.01 -13.50
C ILE A 250 18.37 5.85 -13.13
N PRO A 251 18.78 6.83 -13.95
CA PRO A 251 19.98 7.62 -13.65
C PRO A 251 19.70 8.64 -12.53
N ASP A 252 20.67 8.85 -11.65
CA ASP A 252 20.60 9.86 -10.59
C ASP A 252 20.42 11.29 -11.17
N PRO A 253 19.55 12.13 -10.56
CA PRO A 253 19.34 13.50 -10.96
C PRO A 253 20.48 14.43 -10.47
N PRO A 254 20.81 15.49 -11.24
CA PRO A 254 21.66 16.59 -10.77
C PRO A 254 20.85 17.65 -10.00
N LEU A 255 21.53 18.36 -9.06
CA LEU A 255 20.97 19.42 -8.20
C LEU A 255 20.33 20.61 -8.96
N ALA A 256 19.28 21.16 -8.33
CA ALA A 256 18.13 21.90 -8.87
C ALA A 256 18.33 23.36 -9.36
N ALA A 257 17.34 23.82 -10.13
CA ALA A 257 16.78 25.19 -10.12
C ALA A 257 15.31 25.21 -10.67
N SER A 258 14.48 26.07 -10.07
CA SER A 258 13.00 26.29 -10.16
C SER A 258 12.48 26.72 -11.55
N ASP A 259 11.20 26.58 -11.96
CA ASP A 259 10.03 27.42 -11.57
C ASP A 259 8.64 26.91 -12.09
N SER A 260 7.57 27.43 -11.49
CA SER A 260 6.09 27.18 -11.36
C SER A 260 5.08 26.95 -12.53
N GLY A 261 3.85 26.46 -12.21
CA GLY A 261 2.56 26.77 -12.90
C GLY A 261 1.37 25.76 -12.83
N ASP A 262 0.20 26.17 -12.28
CA ASP A 262 -1.06 25.43 -11.90
C ASP A 262 -2.04 24.94 -13.01
N ALA A 263 -2.90 23.95 -12.68
CA ALA A 263 -4.18 23.65 -13.37
C ALA A 263 -5.24 22.95 -12.47
N GLN A 264 -6.24 23.68 -11.95
CA GLN A 264 -7.28 23.17 -11.02
C GLN A 264 -8.72 23.13 -11.58
N THR A 265 -8.96 23.40 -12.87
CA THR A 265 -10.33 23.59 -13.40
C THR A 265 -10.97 22.37 -14.11
N SER A 266 -10.31 21.21 -14.24
CA SER A 266 -10.86 20.08 -15.03
C SER A 266 -11.55 18.97 -14.23
N GLN A 267 -11.46 18.96 -12.89
CA GLN A 267 -11.89 17.82 -12.08
C GLN A 267 -13.41 17.74 -11.85
N LEU A 268 -14.09 18.89 -11.80
CA LEU A 268 -15.52 18.98 -11.48
C LEU A 268 -16.42 18.48 -12.63
N GLU A 269 -16.02 18.70 -13.89
CA GLU A 269 -16.77 18.21 -15.06
C GLU A 269 -16.63 16.69 -15.22
N MET A 270 -15.49 16.14 -14.83
CA MET A 270 -15.19 14.71 -14.89
C MET A 270 -15.97 13.92 -13.82
N LEU A 271 -16.22 14.52 -12.65
CA LEU A 271 -17.12 13.97 -11.62
C LEU A 271 -18.56 13.80 -12.12
N ILE A 272 -19.08 14.80 -12.82
CA ILE A 272 -20.48 14.83 -13.27
C ILE A 272 -20.71 13.77 -14.37
N SER A 273 -19.72 13.53 -15.23
CA SER A 273 -19.77 12.46 -16.25
C SER A 273 -19.81 11.07 -15.61
N LEU A 274 -18.98 10.80 -14.61
CA LEU A 274 -18.89 9.48 -13.98
C LEU A 274 -20.13 9.09 -13.15
N ILE A 275 -20.77 10.08 -12.53
CA ILE A 275 -22.05 9.86 -11.85
C ILE A 275 -23.15 9.52 -12.86
N SER A 276 -23.09 10.08 -14.07
CA SER A 276 -24.09 9.86 -15.12
C SER A 276 -23.97 8.46 -15.73
N ASP A 277 -22.75 8.00 -16.04
CA ASP A 277 -22.49 6.67 -16.62
C ASP A 277 -22.97 5.52 -15.71
N GLU A 278 -22.78 5.66 -14.40
CA GLU A 278 -23.12 4.60 -13.43
C GLU A 278 -24.64 4.52 -13.14
N ILE A 279 -25.39 5.60 -13.41
CA ILE A 279 -26.86 5.59 -13.34
C ILE A 279 -27.47 4.87 -14.56
N GLU A 280 -26.80 4.93 -15.73
CA GLU A 280 -27.24 4.26 -16.96
C GLU A 280 -26.95 2.74 -16.97
N ASP A 281 -25.86 2.30 -16.36
CA ASP A 281 -25.47 0.87 -16.30
C ASP A 281 -26.25 0.01 -15.29
N GLY A 282 -27.23 0.59 -14.59
CA GLY A 282 -28.18 -0.14 -13.75
C GLY A 282 -27.62 -0.66 -12.42
N THR A 283 -26.44 -0.18 -12.00
CA THR A 283 -25.90 -0.48 -10.66
C THR A 283 -26.81 0.16 -9.60
N PRO A 284 -27.35 -0.60 -8.63
CA PRO A 284 -28.12 0.01 -7.54
C PRO A 284 -27.21 0.94 -6.74
N VAL A 285 -27.60 2.23 -6.67
CA VAL A 285 -26.90 3.36 -6.03
C VAL A 285 -26.33 3.06 -4.62
N LYS A 286 -26.88 2.05 -3.94
CA LYS A 286 -26.45 1.58 -2.61
C LYS A 286 -25.08 0.88 -2.56
N LYS A 287 -24.45 0.56 -3.69
CA LYS A 287 -23.13 -0.12 -3.74
C LYS A 287 -21.96 0.78 -4.12
N LEU A 288 -22.20 2.09 -4.28
CA LEU A 288 -21.17 3.05 -4.65
C LEU A 288 -20.67 3.74 -3.38
N THR A 289 -19.52 3.29 -2.87
CA THR A 289 -18.86 4.00 -1.76
C THR A 289 -18.19 5.27 -2.31
N PRO A 290 -18.12 6.38 -1.54
CA PRO A 290 -17.39 7.56 -1.95
C PRO A 290 -15.93 7.25 -2.31
N GLY A 291 -15.25 6.41 -1.53
CA GLY A 291 -13.89 5.93 -1.84
C GLY A 291 -13.80 5.13 -3.14
N SER A 292 -14.77 4.26 -3.43
CA SER A 292 -14.82 3.53 -4.71
C SER A 292 -15.09 4.46 -5.90
N LEU A 293 -16.01 5.42 -5.74
CA LEU A 293 -16.32 6.43 -6.74
C LEU A 293 -15.10 7.33 -7.02
N TRP A 294 -14.40 7.78 -5.99
CA TRP A 294 -13.20 8.59 -6.11
C TRP A 294 -12.01 7.83 -6.67
N ASN A 295 -11.80 6.58 -6.24
CA ASN A 295 -10.77 5.72 -6.82
C ASN A 295 -11.07 5.41 -8.29
N LYS A 296 -12.34 5.15 -8.67
CA LYS A 296 -12.74 5.04 -10.08
C LYS A 296 -12.56 6.35 -10.85
N LEU A 297 -12.87 7.50 -10.24
CA LEU A 297 -12.62 8.84 -10.80
C LEU A 297 -11.16 9.08 -11.07
N PHE A 298 -10.31 8.76 -10.09
CA PHE A 298 -8.88 8.90 -10.16
C PHE A 298 -8.27 8.00 -11.23
N ILE A 299 -8.75 6.75 -11.32
CA ILE A 299 -8.36 5.79 -12.34
C ILE A 299 -8.79 6.29 -13.74
N LYS A 300 -10.03 6.73 -13.92
CA LYS A 300 -10.55 7.23 -15.22
C LYS A 300 -9.96 8.59 -15.63
N ALA A 301 -9.61 9.45 -14.67
CA ALA A 301 -8.96 10.73 -14.93
C ALA A 301 -7.48 10.60 -15.33
N LYS A 302 -6.79 9.55 -14.87
CA LYS A 302 -5.36 9.30 -15.12
C LYS A 302 -5.12 8.26 -16.23
N ILE A 303 -6.13 7.52 -16.67
CA ILE A 303 -6.09 6.63 -17.83
C ILE A 303 -6.88 7.32 -18.95
N PRO A 304 -6.22 7.95 -19.94
CA PRO A 304 -6.95 8.48 -21.09
C PRO A 304 -7.62 7.32 -21.83
N ASP A 305 -8.92 7.46 -22.11
CA ASP A 305 -9.62 6.61 -23.07
C ASP A 305 -8.81 6.63 -24.37
N GLN A 306 -8.12 5.53 -24.69
CA GLN A 306 -7.65 5.34 -26.04
C GLN A 306 -8.89 5.08 -26.88
N GLY A 307 -9.33 6.14 -27.56
CA GLY A 307 -10.38 6.08 -28.56
C GLY A 307 -10.20 4.85 -29.45
N ASP A 308 -11.33 4.21 -29.72
CA ASP A 308 -11.46 3.05 -30.58
C ASP A 308 -10.62 3.24 -31.87
N PRO A 309 -9.69 2.33 -32.23
CA PRO A 309 -8.89 2.45 -33.45
C PRO A 309 -9.71 2.15 -34.73
N GLY A 310 -11.01 2.44 -34.72
CA GLY A 310 -11.95 2.16 -35.79
C GLY A 310 -13.08 3.19 -35.89
N ALA A 311 -12.75 4.42 -36.26
CA ALA A 311 -13.68 5.38 -36.85
C ALA A 311 -12.97 6.26 -37.89
#